data_AF-A0A7S3J2Y6-F1
#
_entry.id   AF-A0A7S3J2Y6-F1
#
_cell.length_a   1.000
_cell.length_b   1.000
_cell.length_c   1.000
_cell.angle_alpha   90.00
_cell.angle_beta   90.00
_cell.angle_gamma   90.00
#
_symmetry.space_group_name_H-M   'P 1'
#
loop_
_entity.id
_entity.type
_entity.pdbx_description
1 polymer ?
#
loop_
_entity_poly.entity_id
_entity_poly.type
_entity_poly.pdbx_seq_one_letter_code
_entity_poly.pdbx_strand_id
1 'polypeptide(L)'
;SAVREWDSNGTLFGYNPSVPGHNAGEFGHNDYYPVVIAACQNKGDYTGKDALRGMILLDEIRGRLAEVFSLKSYKIDHVVHGAVASAATYGAMLGCSAEQIEHAIGMVIAHYIPWRAIRAGKQLSDSKGASAAISTEAAIMSMHRAMDGFIGPKD
;
A
#
# COMPACT_ATOMS: atom_id res chain seq x y z
N SER A 1 1.30 -17.35 -14.47
CA SER A 1 0.78 -17.89 -13.20
C SER A 1 0.82 -16.79 -12.17
N ALA A 2 -0.28 -16.49 -11.50
CA ALA A 2 -0.24 -15.57 -10.36
C ALA A 2 0.63 -16.22 -9.27
N VAL A 3 1.63 -15.50 -8.79
CA VAL A 3 2.47 -15.93 -7.66
C VAL A 3 1.53 -16.17 -6.48
N ARG A 4 1.44 -17.42 -6.00
CA ARG A 4 0.73 -17.69 -4.74
C ARG A 4 1.60 -17.15 -3.62
N GLU A 5 1.17 -16.02 -3.04
CA GLU A 5 1.80 -15.43 -1.87
C GLU A 5 1.70 -16.39 -0.68
N TRP A 6 2.80 -16.47 0.08
CA TRP A 6 2.85 -17.20 1.34
C TRP A 6 2.21 -16.31 2.42
N ASP A 7 0.89 -16.22 2.38
CA ASP A 7 0.06 -15.40 3.26
C ASP A 7 0.25 -15.84 4.73
N SER A 8 0.81 -14.95 5.55
CA SER A 8 0.74 -15.09 7.01
C SER A 8 -0.59 -14.50 7.44
N ASN A 9 -1.59 -15.36 7.64
CA ASN A 9 -2.98 -15.02 7.97
C ASN A 9 -3.15 -13.72 8.78
N GLY A 10 -4.00 -12.83 8.24
CA GLY A 10 -4.42 -11.50 8.73
C GLY A 10 -4.02 -11.12 10.17
N THR A 11 -3.07 -10.21 10.29
CA THR A 11 -2.81 -9.49 11.53
C THR A 11 -3.73 -8.26 11.60
N LEU A 12 -4.27 -7.95 12.78
CA LEU A 12 -4.96 -6.67 13.01
C LEU A 12 -3.89 -5.60 13.23
N PHE A 13 -3.66 -4.76 12.22
CA PHE A 13 -2.71 -3.65 12.29
C PHE A 13 -3.33 -2.44 13.00
N GLY A 14 -2.51 -1.73 13.76
CA GLY A 14 -2.84 -0.41 14.31
C GLY A 14 -3.83 -0.39 15.49
N TYR A 15 -4.39 -1.52 15.93
CA TYR A 15 -5.25 -1.50 17.10
C TYR A 15 -4.43 -1.46 18.40
N ASN A 16 -4.51 -0.34 19.12
CA ASN A 16 -3.93 -0.18 20.44
C ASN A 16 -4.87 0.62 21.37
N PRO A 17 -5.64 -0.04 22.25
CA PRO A 17 -6.60 0.63 23.12
C PRO A 17 -5.93 1.42 24.25
N SER A 18 -4.62 1.26 24.48
CA SER A 18 -3.88 2.06 25.47
C SER A 18 -3.56 3.47 24.99
N VAL A 19 -3.70 3.74 23.68
CA VAL A 19 -3.45 5.05 23.07
C VAL A 19 -4.78 5.64 22.59
N PRO A 20 -5.21 6.79 23.11
CA PRO A 20 -6.44 7.44 22.65
C PRO A 20 -6.44 7.68 21.15
N GLY A 21 -7.51 7.24 20.46
CA GLY A 21 -7.68 7.40 19.02
C GLY A 21 -7.08 6.28 18.15
N HIS A 22 -6.37 5.31 18.72
CA HIS A 22 -5.75 4.19 17.97
C HIS A 22 -6.60 2.92 18.05
N ASN A 23 -7.93 3.05 17.94
CA ASN A 23 -8.88 1.96 18.12
C ASN A 23 -9.58 1.52 16.83
N ALA A 24 -9.18 2.07 15.67
CA ALA A 24 -9.78 1.70 14.40
C ALA A 24 -9.45 0.24 14.04
N GLY A 25 -8.15 -0.03 13.84
CA GLY A 25 -7.64 -1.35 13.52
C GLY A 25 -8.08 -1.85 12.15
N GLU A 26 -7.13 -2.29 11.32
CA GLU A 26 -7.44 -2.83 9.99
C GLU A 26 -6.81 -4.20 9.78
N PHE A 27 -7.50 -5.05 9.00
CA PHE A 27 -6.90 -6.30 8.57
C PHE A 27 -5.73 -6.01 7.62
N GLY A 28 -4.65 -6.78 7.71
CA GLY A 28 -3.56 -6.65 6.75
C GLY A 28 -2.62 -7.84 6.75
N HIS A 29 -1.82 -7.89 5.70
CA HIS A 29 -0.75 -8.87 5.49
C HIS A 29 0.51 -8.16 4.98
N ASN A 30 1.64 -8.86 4.90
CA ASN A 30 2.93 -8.31 4.44
C ASN A 30 3.13 -8.44 2.90
N ASP A 31 2.04 -8.47 2.14
CA ASP A 31 1.96 -8.66 0.67
C ASP A 31 2.74 -7.61 -0.16
N TYR A 32 3.27 -6.57 0.49
CA TYR A 32 3.79 -5.37 -0.15
C TYR A 32 5.32 -5.30 -0.22
N TYR A 33 6.04 -6.25 0.39
CA TYR A 33 7.50 -6.32 0.29
C TYR A 33 8.03 -6.44 -1.14
N PRO A 34 7.32 -7.05 -2.12
CA PRO A 34 7.73 -6.98 -3.53
C PRO A 34 7.92 -5.55 -4.07
N VAL A 35 7.22 -4.54 -3.54
CA VAL A 35 7.41 -3.12 -3.92
C VAL A 35 8.82 -2.65 -3.61
N VAL A 36 9.29 -3.01 -2.42
CA VAL A 36 10.63 -2.67 -1.95
C VAL A 36 11.67 -3.39 -2.79
N ILE A 37 11.46 -4.66 -3.08
CA ILE A 37 12.35 -5.44 -3.95
C ILE A 37 12.42 -4.82 -5.35
N ALA A 38 11.28 -4.41 -5.92
CA ALA A 38 11.24 -3.74 -7.22
C ALA A 38 12.00 -2.41 -7.20
N ALA A 39 11.82 -1.59 -6.16
CA ALA A 39 12.58 -0.34 -6.00
C ALA A 39 14.10 -0.61 -5.88
N CYS A 40 14.49 -1.63 -5.13
CA CYS A 40 15.88 -2.06 -5.02
C CYS A 40 16.48 -2.45 -6.37
N GLN A 41 15.74 -3.24 -7.15
CA GLN A 41 16.15 -3.68 -8.49
C GLN A 41 16.31 -2.51 -9.47
N ASN A 42 15.43 -1.50 -9.40
CA ASN A 42 15.46 -0.36 -10.31
C ASN A 42 16.64 0.58 -10.11
N LYS A 43 17.14 0.70 -8.88
CA LYS A 43 18.30 1.55 -8.55
C LYS A 43 19.63 0.81 -8.67
N GLY A 44 19.65 -0.51 -8.44
CA GLY A 44 20.78 -1.40 -8.70
C GLY A 44 21.94 -1.32 -7.70
N ASP A 45 22.01 -0.27 -6.89
CA ASP A 45 23.05 -0.01 -5.87
C ASP A 45 22.58 -0.27 -4.42
N TYR A 46 21.32 -0.68 -4.24
CA TYR A 46 20.75 -0.95 -2.92
C TYR A 46 21.25 -2.26 -2.29
N THR A 47 21.43 -2.22 -0.97
CA THR A 47 21.82 -3.39 -0.16
C THR A 47 20.62 -4.00 0.56
N GLY A 48 20.81 -5.18 1.17
CA GLY A 48 19.78 -5.79 2.02
C GLY A 48 19.38 -4.91 3.22
N LYS A 49 20.27 -4.03 3.70
CA LYS A 49 19.95 -3.06 4.76
C LYS A 49 18.95 -2.01 4.27
N ASP A 50 19.07 -1.59 3.02
CA ASP A 50 18.17 -0.61 2.43
C ASP A 50 16.81 -1.23 2.11
N ALA A 51 16.80 -2.49 1.67
CA ALA A 51 15.57 -3.26 1.54
C ALA A 51 14.82 -3.36 2.88
N LEU A 52 15.52 -3.70 3.98
CA LEU A 52 14.89 -3.73 5.31
C LEU A 52 14.31 -2.38 5.74
N ARG A 53 15.01 -1.28 5.47
CA ARG A 53 14.50 0.07 5.74
C ARG A 53 13.26 0.40 4.91
N GLY A 54 13.24 0.02 3.63
CA GLY A 54 12.08 0.17 2.77
C GLY A 54 10.87 -0.62 3.27
N MET A 55 11.07 -1.87 3.72
CA MET A 55 10.01 -2.69 4.31
C MET A 55 9.44 -2.07 5.59
N ILE A 56 10.32 -1.55 6.47
CA ILE A 56 9.91 -0.85 7.69
C ILE A 56 9.13 0.42 7.35
N LEU A 57 9.60 1.23 6.40
CA LEU A 57 8.89 2.44 5.96
C LEU A 57 7.48 2.10 5.46
N LEU A 58 7.37 1.06 4.64
CA LEU A 58 6.11 0.61 4.09
C LEU A 58 5.14 0.18 5.19
N ASP A 59 5.59 -0.63 6.13
CA ASP A 59 4.76 -1.14 7.22
C ASP A 59 4.40 -0.04 8.23
N GLU A 60 5.29 0.92 8.52
CA GLU A 60 4.97 2.08 9.36
C GLU A 60 3.84 2.89 8.76
N ILE A 61 3.89 3.26 7.48
CA ILE A 61 2.81 4.04 6.84
C ILE A 61 1.47 3.30 6.94
N ARG A 62 1.46 2.00 6.61
CA ARG A 62 0.24 1.18 6.69
C ARG A 62 -0.29 1.08 8.11
N GLY A 63 0.61 0.86 9.07
CA GLY A 63 0.30 0.78 10.49
C GLY A 63 -0.34 2.07 10.99
N ARG A 64 0.29 3.22 10.74
CA ARG A 64 -0.21 4.54 11.15
C ARG A 64 -1.59 4.86 10.57
N LEU A 65 -1.84 4.51 9.31
CA LEU A 65 -3.17 4.69 8.73
C LEU A 65 -4.21 3.76 9.38
N ALA A 66 -3.84 2.50 9.64
CA ALA A 66 -4.70 1.52 10.29
C ALA A 66 -5.01 1.85 11.77
N GLU A 67 -4.15 2.61 12.45
CA GLU A 67 -4.39 3.08 13.82
C GLU A 67 -5.65 3.95 13.91
N VAL A 68 -5.82 4.86 12.95
CA VAL A 68 -6.79 5.95 13.04
C VAL A 68 -7.97 5.84 12.07
N PHE A 69 -7.86 5.03 11.01
CA PHE A 69 -8.90 4.92 9.99
C PHE A 69 -9.27 3.48 9.67
N SER A 70 -10.57 3.15 9.75
CA SER A 70 -11.11 1.81 9.47
C SER A 70 -11.77 1.78 8.10
N LEU A 71 -11.05 1.33 7.07
CA LEU A 71 -11.56 1.24 5.70
C LEU A 71 -12.75 0.28 5.61
N LYS A 72 -12.71 -0.82 6.38
CA LYS A 72 -13.81 -1.79 6.44
C LYS A 72 -15.14 -1.17 6.87
N SER A 73 -15.12 -0.16 7.75
CA SER A 73 -16.33 0.55 8.20
C SER A 73 -17.05 1.22 7.03
N TYR A 74 -16.29 1.65 6.03
CA TYR A 74 -16.78 2.31 4.82
C TYR A 74 -16.89 1.38 3.61
N LYS A 75 -16.79 0.07 3.82
CA LYS A 75 -16.82 -0.95 2.75
C LYS A 75 -15.69 -0.81 1.71
N ILE A 76 -14.62 -0.10 2.07
CA ILE A 76 -13.41 0.06 1.24
C ILE A 76 -12.40 -1.03 1.61
N ASP A 77 -11.77 -1.60 0.59
CA ASP A 77 -10.83 -2.68 0.82
C ASP A 77 -9.56 -2.18 1.51
N HIS A 78 -9.08 -2.96 2.49
CA HIS A 78 -7.92 -2.62 3.31
C HIS A 78 -6.65 -2.37 2.49
N VAL A 79 -6.59 -2.92 1.27
CA VAL A 79 -5.47 -2.76 0.35
C VAL A 79 -5.21 -1.29 -0.04
N VAL A 80 -6.16 -0.38 0.19
CA VAL A 80 -5.95 1.07 -0.02
C VAL A 80 -4.82 1.62 0.84
N HIS A 81 -4.73 1.25 2.13
CA HIS A 81 -3.59 1.66 2.96
C HIS A 81 -2.26 1.13 2.38
N GLY A 82 -2.29 -0.09 1.84
CA GLY A 82 -1.15 -0.67 1.14
C GLY A 82 -0.77 0.11 -0.12
N ALA A 83 -1.74 0.50 -0.95
CA ALA A 83 -1.50 1.29 -2.15
C ALA A 83 -0.84 2.64 -1.84
N VAL A 84 -1.31 3.34 -0.80
CA VAL A 84 -0.70 4.60 -0.34
C VAL A 84 0.74 4.38 0.11
N ALA A 85 0.98 3.36 0.93
CA ALA A 85 2.32 3.03 1.40
C ALA A 85 3.25 2.58 0.27
N SER A 86 2.73 1.84 -0.72
CA SER A 86 3.47 1.43 -1.91
C SER A 86 3.93 2.63 -2.71
N ALA A 87 3.04 3.59 -3.01
CA ALA A 87 3.39 4.81 -3.75
C ALA A 87 4.47 5.61 -3.01
N ALA A 88 4.26 5.85 -1.71
CA ALA A 88 5.20 6.60 -0.87
C ALA A 88 6.57 5.92 -0.78
N THR A 89 6.60 4.63 -0.46
CA THR A 89 7.85 3.87 -0.25
C THR A 89 8.62 3.73 -1.55
N TYR A 90 7.95 3.35 -2.64
CA TYR A 90 8.59 3.21 -3.95
C TYR A 90 9.18 4.54 -4.42
N GLY A 91 8.41 5.63 -4.35
CA GLY A 91 8.89 6.96 -4.69
C GLY A 91 10.10 7.39 -3.85
N ALA A 92 10.01 7.23 -2.52
CA ALA A 92 11.11 7.58 -1.60
C ALA A 92 12.38 6.77 -1.89
N MET A 93 12.26 5.47 -2.14
CA MET A 93 13.39 4.62 -2.50
C MET A 93 13.98 4.95 -3.88
N LEU A 94 13.20 5.49 -4.82
CA LEU A 94 13.77 5.97 -6.08
C LEU A 94 14.38 7.38 -5.97
N GLY A 95 14.22 8.05 -4.83
CA GLY A 95 14.72 9.41 -4.60
C GLY A 95 13.80 10.49 -5.15
N CYS A 96 12.50 10.21 -5.28
CA CYS A 96 11.50 11.20 -5.70
C CYS A 96 11.33 12.29 -4.65
N SER A 97 10.91 13.47 -5.08
CA SER A 97 10.57 14.57 -4.16
C SER A 97 9.27 14.27 -3.40
N ALA A 98 9.07 14.96 -2.28
CA ALA A 98 7.80 14.90 -1.53
C ALA A 98 6.60 15.31 -2.39
N GLU A 99 6.78 16.28 -3.29
CA GLU A 99 5.74 16.72 -4.23
C GLU A 99 5.38 15.64 -5.25
N GLN A 100 6.37 14.92 -5.81
CA GLN A 100 6.09 13.80 -6.71
C GLN A 100 5.33 12.70 -5.98
N ILE A 101 5.71 12.39 -4.73
CA ILE A 101 5.03 11.40 -3.91
C ILE A 101 3.58 11.84 -3.60
N GLU A 102 3.36 13.11 -3.27
CA GLU A 102 2.03 13.69 -3.07
C GLU A 102 1.15 13.51 -4.31
N HIS A 103 1.65 13.87 -5.50
CA HIS A 103 0.93 13.67 -6.76
C HIS A 103 0.58 12.20 -7.03
N ALA A 104 1.50 11.28 -6.74
CA ALA A 104 1.27 9.86 -6.90
C ALA A 104 0.16 9.35 -5.97
N ILE A 105 0.22 9.72 -4.69
CA ILE A 105 -0.80 9.36 -3.71
C ILE A 105 -2.16 9.95 -4.09
N GLY A 106 -2.20 11.22 -4.50
CA GLY A 106 -3.42 11.88 -4.95
C GLY A 106 -4.08 11.15 -6.11
N MET A 107 -3.31 10.71 -7.11
CA MET A 107 -3.82 9.91 -8.22
C MET A 107 -4.37 8.56 -7.75
N VAL A 108 -3.65 7.86 -6.85
CA VAL A 108 -4.12 6.58 -6.31
C VAL A 108 -5.46 6.74 -5.61
N ILE A 109 -5.57 7.72 -4.71
CA ILE A 109 -6.80 7.94 -3.92
C ILE A 109 -7.95 8.41 -4.80
N ALA A 110 -7.71 9.32 -5.75
CA ALA A 110 -8.77 9.88 -6.60
C ALA A 110 -9.30 8.89 -7.64
N HIS A 111 -8.47 7.96 -8.11
CA HIS A 111 -8.81 7.10 -9.25
C HIS A 111 -8.83 5.60 -8.95
N TYR A 112 -8.36 5.16 -7.78
CA TYR A 112 -8.31 3.75 -7.43
C TYR A 112 -8.77 3.49 -5.99
N ILE A 113 -10.09 3.29 -5.83
CA ILE A 113 -10.70 2.84 -4.57
C ILE A 113 -11.38 1.48 -4.78
N PRO A 114 -10.73 0.36 -4.39
CA PRO A 114 -11.32 -0.96 -4.47
C PRO A 114 -12.38 -1.16 -3.38
N TRP A 115 -13.56 -1.61 -3.81
CA TRP A 115 -14.63 -1.99 -2.90
C TRP A 115 -14.40 -3.37 -2.30
N ARG A 116 -14.82 -3.57 -1.05
CA ARG A 116 -14.75 -4.88 -0.35
C ARG A 116 -15.69 -5.95 -0.91
N ALA A 117 -16.42 -5.68 -1.99
CA ALA A 117 -17.32 -6.64 -2.62
C ALA A 117 -16.62 -7.95 -2.99
N ILE A 118 -15.31 -7.88 -3.33
CA ILE A 118 -14.49 -9.07 -3.64
C ILE A 118 -14.25 -10.00 -2.44
N ARG A 119 -14.57 -9.55 -1.22
CA ARG A 119 -14.41 -10.31 0.03
C ARG A 119 -15.73 -10.73 0.66
N ALA A 120 -16.85 -10.46 -0.02
CA ALA A 120 -18.20 -10.73 0.46
C ALA A 120 -18.93 -11.68 -0.49
N GLY A 121 -19.88 -12.46 0.06
CA GLY A 121 -20.71 -13.37 -0.71
C GLY A 121 -20.23 -14.83 -0.71
N LYS A 122 -20.81 -15.63 -1.60
CA LYS A 122 -20.61 -17.11 -1.66
C LYS A 122 -19.47 -17.54 -2.60
N GLN A 123 -18.99 -16.63 -3.44
CA GLN A 123 -17.93 -16.88 -4.41
C GLN A 123 -16.72 -16.04 -4.04
N LEU A 124 -15.62 -16.71 -3.69
CA LEU A 124 -14.31 -16.09 -3.60
C LEU A 124 -13.67 -16.15 -4.99
N SER A 125 -13.29 -14.99 -5.54
CA SER A 125 -12.60 -14.90 -6.83
C SER A 125 -11.09 -14.76 -6.66
N ASP A 126 -10.34 -15.06 -7.72
CA ASP A 126 -8.89 -14.82 -7.78
C ASP A 126 -8.55 -13.34 -7.51
N SER A 127 -9.48 -12.43 -7.81
CA SER A 127 -9.34 -11.01 -7.50
C SER A 127 -9.14 -10.73 -6.01
N LYS A 128 -9.75 -11.51 -5.11
CA LYS A 128 -9.46 -11.41 -3.67
C LYS A 128 -7.98 -11.69 -3.41
N GLY A 129 -7.46 -12.78 -3.97
CA GLY A 129 -6.07 -13.21 -3.76
C GLY A 129 -5.06 -12.26 -4.40
N ALA A 130 -5.42 -11.61 -5.51
CA ALA A 130 -4.53 -10.67 -6.20
C ALA A 130 -4.72 -9.19 -5.79
N SER A 131 -5.66 -8.89 -4.90
CA SER A 131 -6.07 -7.51 -4.59
C SER A 131 -4.92 -6.60 -4.13
N ALA A 132 -3.99 -7.11 -3.30
CA ALA A 132 -2.82 -6.36 -2.86
C ALA A 132 -1.89 -6.03 -4.05
N ALA A 133 -1.61 -7.01 -4.90
CA ALA A 133 -0.81 -6.84 -6.11
C ALA A 133 -1.44 -5.83 -7.10
N ILE A 134 -2.76 -5.93 -7.36
CA ILE A 134 -3.47 -5.00 -8.26
C ILE A 134 -3.43 -3.57 -7.70
N SER A 135 -3.62 -3.41 -6.38
CA SER A 135 -3.52 -2.10 -5.73
C SER A 135 -2.12 -1.49 -5.83
N THR A 136 -1.10 -2.35 -5.76
CA THR A 136 0.30 -1.97 -5.91
C THR A 136 0.63 -1.55 -7.34
N GLU A 137 0.08 -2.25 -8.35
CA GLU A 137 0.23 -1.86 -9.75
C GLU A 137 -0.30 -0.44 -9.99
N ALA A 138 -1.51 -0.14 -9.49
CA ALA A 138 -2.08 1.21 -9.57
C ALA A 138 -1.20 2.27 -8.88
N ALA A 139 -0.60 1.93 -7.74
CA ALA A 139 0.31 2.80 -6.99
C ALA A 139 1.62 3.09 -7.75
N ILE A 140 2.28 2.04 -8.24
CA ILE A 140 3.54 2.18 -8.99
C ILE A 140 3.31 2.92 -10.31
N MET A 141 2.21 2.65 -11.01
CA MET A 141 1.87 3.38 -12.25
C MET A 141 1.59 4.86 -11.97
N SER A 142 0.92 5.20 -10.86
CA SER A 142 0.75 6.59 -10.44
C SER A 142 2.09 7.24 -10.09
N MET A 143 3.00 6.52 -9.44
CA MET A 143 4.33 7.05 -9.14
C MET A 143 5.14 7.31 -10.41
N HIS A 144 5.15 6.39 -11.38
CA HIS A 144 5.82 6.63 -12.66
C HIS A 144 5.29 7.88 -13.38
N ARG A 145 3.97 8.08 -13.41
CA ARG A 145 3.38 9.30 -13.98
C ARG A 145 3.89 10.56 -13.28
N ALA A 146 3.92 10.58 -11.95
CA ALA A 146 4.41 11.74 -11.20
C ALA A 146 5.93 11.94 -11.36
N MET A 147 6.70 10.87 -11.51
CA MET A 147 8.13 10.95 -11.88
C MET A 147 8.33 11.61 -13.25
N ASP A 148 7.43 11.33 -14.19
CA ASP A 148 7.40 11.93 -15.54
C ASP A 148 6.78 13.34 -15.58
N GLY A 149 6.47 13.93 -14.41
CA GLY A 149 5.97 15.30 -14.29
C GLY A 149 4.45 15.44 -14.32
N PHE A 150 3.69 14.35 -14.23
CA PHE A 150 2.23 14.42 -14.11
C PHE A 150 1.81 14.99 -12.75
N ILE A 151 0.99 16.03 -12.77
CA ILE A 151 0.45 16.69 -11.58
C ILE A 151 -0.83 15.96 -11.15
N GLY A 152 -0.75 15.24 -10.04
CA GLY A 152 -1.88 14.59 -9.40
C GLY A 152 -2.70 15.53 -8.50
N PRO A 153 -3.94 15.15 -8.14
CA PRO A 153 -4.78 15.89 -7.19
C PRO A 153 -4.06 16.13 -5.85
N LYS A 154 -4.30 17.29 -5.23
CA LYS A 154 -3.72 17.67 -3.93
C LYS A 154 -4.76 17.83 -2.81
N ASP A 155 -6.04 17.98 -3.17
CA ASP A 155 -7.16 18.24 -2.25
C ASP A 155 -8.17 17.08 -2.24
#